data_AF-A0A1D3L2N0-F1
#
_entry.id   AF-A0A1D3L2N0-F1
#
_cell.length_a   1.000
_cell.length_b   1.000
_cell.length_c   1.000
_cell.angle_alpha   90.00
_cell.angle_beta   90.00
_cell.angle_gamma   90.00
#
_symmetry.space_group_name_H-M   'P 1'
#
loop_
_entity.id
_entity.type
_entity.pdbx_description
1 polymer ?
#
loop_
_entity_poly.entity_id
_entity_poly.type
_entity_poly.pdbx_seq_one_letter_code
_entity_poly.pdbx_strand_id
1 'polypeptide(L)'
;MEVILAENSEEALQAVYDIVKDEKMVAKSKSNTAGEIGLSESLKTRGIDVLETDLGDRIVQFDPESRPSHPIGPASHLRMDDIARIVSMELEMEVEPEPRSILNAVKADVLEKLETCRVGITGANSIAAEDGAVVTVHNEGNITLVSMLDTHVIIAGIDKLVRSVEEAVSVVKLETIYATGKWVPAYMNVVSSPSKTADIEQIHLRGMYGPSRVVVILLDNGRRKALKEGSECLLCIGCGSCVATCPVYSVLGNEFGYRRHLGGKGVFLSQFIEDESVCYNSGLFYCTLCGLCTVECPVGIETNNLLEKTRAKLVKKGISNRKHGEIKDNIKKRGSPF
;
A
#
# COMPACT_ATOMS: atom_id res chain seq x y z
N MET A 1 -8.98 6.57 20.92
CA MET A 1 -8.58 6.53 19.50
C MET A 1 -9.60 7.38 18.77
N GLU A 2 -9.14 8.33 17.96
CA GLU A 2 -10.01 9.13 17.10
C GLU A 2 -10.21 8.39 15.78
N VAL A 3 -11.42 8.43 15.22
CA VAL A 3 -11.71 7.81 13.92
C VAL A 3 -12.27 8.87 12.99
N ILE A 4 -11.66 9.01 11.82
CA ILE A 4 -12.10 9.88 10.73
C ILE A 4 -12.49 8.96 9.57
N LEU A 5 -13.70 9.16 9.04
CA LEU A 5 -14.13 8.52 7.80
C LEU A 5 -13.84 9.47 6.65
N ALA A 6 -13.15 8.99 5.62
CA ALA A 6 -12.90 9.75 4.40
C ALA A 6 -13.56 9.04 3.23
N GLU A 7 -14.47 9.71 2.53
CA GLU A 7 -15.18 9.16 1.37
C GLU A 7 -14.24 9.00 0.16
N ASN A 8 -13.25 9.88 0.03
CA ASN A 8 -12.37 9.97 -1.12
C ASN A 8 -10.95 10.43 -0.73
N SER A 9 -10.07 10.47 -1.73
CA SER A 9 -8.67 10.87 -1.56
C SER A 9 -8.51 12.29 -1.02
N GLU A 10 -9.32 13.26 -1.48
CA GLU A 10 -9.21 14.66 -1.06
C GLU A 10 -9.52 14.84 0.42
N GLU A 11 -10.59 14.22 0.92
CA GLU A 11 -10.96 14.24 2.33
C GLU A 11 -9.89 13.61 3.22
N ALA A 12 -9.30 12.48 2.79
CA ALA A 12 -8.23 11.83 3.53
C ALA A 12 -6.96 12.69 3.59
N LEU A 13 -6.56 13.27 2.46
CA LEU A 13 -5.40 14.18 2.39
C LEU A 13 -5.62 15.41 3.27
N GLN A 14 -6.82 15.98 3.24
CA GLN A 14 -7.16 17.13 4.07
C GLN A 14 -7.16 16.78 5.55
N ALA A 15 -7.73 15.64 5.94
CA ALA A 15 -7.72 15.16 7.31
C ALA A 15 -6.30 14.94 7.85
N VAL A 16 -5.41 14.32 7.05
CA VAL A 16 -4.00 14.19 7.44
C VAL A 16 -3.35 15.56 7.59
N TYR A 17 -3.52 16.45 6.61
CA TYR A 17 -2.95 17.79 6.66
C TYR A 17 -3.38 18.56 7.90
N ASP A 18 -4.67 18.53 8.27
CA ASP A 18 -5.15 19.23 9.46
C ASP A 18 -4.53 18.71 10.76
N ILE A 19 -4.09 17.44 10.78
CA ILE A 19 -3.36 16.84 11.91
C ILE A 19 -1.89 17.28 11.92
N VAL A 20 -1.26 17.48 10.76
CA VAL A 20 0.20 17.64 10.64
C VAL A 20 0.67 19.04 10.19
N LYS A 21 -0.26 19.97 9.92
CA LYS A 21 0.04 21.31 9.35
C LYS A 21 1.06 22.15 10.12
N ASP A 22 1.22 21.90 11.43
CA ASP A 22 2.14 22.62 12.30
C ASP A 22 3.53 21.95 12.37
N GLU A 23 3.70 20.78 11.74
CA GLU A 23 4.95 20.03 11.69
C GLU A 23 5.75 20.39 10.44
N LYS A 24 7.07 20.40 10.56
CA LYS A 24 7.97 20.56 9.39
C LYS A 24 8.21 19.24 8.67
N MET A 25 8.27 18.15 9.42
CA MET A 25 8.55 16.81 8.91
C MET A 25 7.70 15.78 9.67
N VAL A 26 7.20 14.79 8.93
CA VAL A 26 6.49 13.64 9.50
C VAL A 26 7.17 12.34 9.08
N ALA A 27 7.20 11.37 9.98
CA ALA A 27 7.72 10.05 9.68
C ALA A 27 6.62 9.15 9.13
N LYS A 28 6.89 8.44 8.05
CA LYS A 28 5.92 7.54 7.41
C LYS A 28 6.52 6.16 7.23
N SER A 29 5.78 5.14 7.62
CA SER A 29 6.09 3.75 7.24
C SER A 29 5.49 3.43 5.88
N LYS A 30 5.94 2.33 5.26
CA LYS A 30 5.33 1.82 4.04
C LYS A 30 3.82 1.65 4.24
N SER A 31 3.05 2.28 3.36
CA SER A 31 1.58 2.15 3.31
C SER A 31 1.08 2.26 1.88
N ASN A 32 0.42 1.20 1.40
CA ASN A 32 -0.17 1.21 0.07
C ASN A 32 -1.38 2.15 0.00
N THR A 33 -2.14 2.28 1.09
CA THR A 33 -3.29 3.21 1.16
C THR A 33 -2.83 4.66 1.18
N ALA A 34 -1.73 4.99 1.87
CA ALA A 34 -1.17 6.34 1.81
C ALA A 34 -0.64 6.70 0.42
N GLY A 35 0.02 5.75 -0.27
CA GLY A 35 0.45 5.99 -1.65
C GLY A 35 -0.68 5.90 -2.69
N GLU A 36 -1.80 5.23 -2.37
CA GLU A 36 -3.02 5.26 -3.20
C GLU A 36 -3.52 6.71 -3.35
N ILE A 37 -3.47 7.51 -2.29
CA ILE A 37 -3.95 8.89 -2.29
C ILE A 37 -2.85 9.92 -2.62
N GLY A 38 -1.60 9.50 -2.88
CA GLY A 38 -0.49 10.43 -3.14
C GLY A 38 -0.11 11.30 -1.95
N LEU A 39 -0.15 10.71 -0.74
CA LEU A 39 0.02 11.47 0.50
C LEU A 39 1.35 12.22 0.58
N SER A 40 2.46 11.56 0.22
CA SER A 40 3.79 12.12 0.37
C SER A 40 3.98 13.36 -0.52
N GLU A 41 3.51 13.30 -1.77
CA GLU A 41 3.52 14.41 -2.71
C GLU A 41 2.59 15.55 -2.25
N SER A 42 1.40 15.21 -1.76
CA SER A 42 0.43 16.20 -1.26
C SER A 42 0.95 16.95 -0.03
N LEU A 43 1.71 16.31 0.87
CA LEU A 43 2.31 16.99 2.02
C LEU A 43 3.51 17.85 1.60
N LYS A 44 4.36 17.33 0.71
CA LYS A 44 5.52 18.07 0.18
C LYS A 44 5.12 19.37 -0.52
N THR A 45 4.06 19.33 -1.34
CA THR A 45 3.49 20.53 -1.99
C THR A 45 2.92 21.56 -1.01
N ARG A 46 2.63 21.16 0.23
CA ARG A 46 2.18 22.03 1.32
C ARG A 46 3.30 22.41 2.30
N GLY A 47 4.56 22.13 1.95
CA GLY A 47 5.73 22.51 2.74
C GLY A 47 6.05 21.60 3.93
N ILE A 48 5.51 20.37 3.94
CA ILE A 48 5.75 19.37 4.99
C ILE A 48 6.53 18.22 4.39
N ASP A 49 7.73 17.99 4.90
CA ASP A 49 8.57 16.88 4.45
C ASP A 49 8.05 15.55 5.00
N VAL A 50 8.21 14.49 4.21
CA VAL A 50 7.84 13.13 4.62
C VAL A 50 9.10 12.29 4.65
N LEU A 51 9.44 11.74 5.81
CA LEU A 51 10.53 10.78 5.97
C LEU A 51 9.96 9.37 5.75
N GLU A 52 10.27 8.73 4.62
CA GLU A 52 10.00 7.29 4.48
C GLU A 52 10.97 6.51 5.37
N THR A 53 10.42 5.59 6.16
CA THR A 53 11.18 4.82 7.18
C THR A 53 11.38 3.36 6.80
N ASP A 54 10.77 2.91 5.71
CA ASP A 54 11.02 1.60 5.09
C ASP A 54 12.25 1.70 4.19
N LEU A 55 13.19 0.78 4.30
CA LEU A 55 14.45 0.82 3.55
C LEU A 55 14.22 1.01 2.05
N GLY A 56 13.29 0.26 1.49
CA GLY A 56 13.01 0.30 0.06
C GLY A 56 12.31 1.58 -0.37
N ASP A 57 11.27 2.01 0.35
CA ASP A 57 10.57 3.27 0.03
C ASP A 57 11.51 4.48 0.25
N ARG A 58 12.45 4.41 1.20
CA ARG A 58 13.48 5.44 1.43
C ARG A 58 14.50 5.52 0.30
N ILE A 59 14.96 4.38 -0.22
CA ILE A 59 15.82 4.33 -1.41
C ILE A 59 15.10 4.94 -2.63
N VAL A 60 13.83 4.55 -2.85
CA VAL A 60 13.03 5.14 -3.94
C VAL A 60 12.81 6.64 -3.73
N GLN A 61 12.68 7.10 -2.48
CA GLN A 61 12.53 8.52 -2.18
C GLN A 61 13.76 9.36 -2.57
N PHE A 62 14.96 8.77 -2.56
CA PHE A 62 16.20 9.44 -2.98
C PHE A 62 16.35 9.52 -4.51
N ASP A 63 15.54 8.78 -5.27
CA ASP A 63 15.54 8.82 -6.73
C ASP A 63 14.18 9.32 -7.24
N PRO A 64 14.06 10.63 -7.57
CA PRO A 64 12.82 11.22 -8.06
C PRO A 64 12.28 10.59 -9.36
N GLU A 65 13.13 9.91 -10.13
CA GLU A 65 12.73 9.22 -11.37
C GLU A 65 12.26 7.78 -11.11
N SER A 66 12.62 7.21 -9.95
CA SER A 66 12.22 5.87 -9.56
C SER A 66 10.77 5.82 -9.10
N ARG A 67 10.10 4.71 -9.43
CA ARG A 67 8.78 4.37 -8.91
C ARG A 67 8.82 3.00 -8.27
N PRO A 68 8.04 2.78 -7.19
CA PRO A 68 7.93 1.49 -6.55
C PRO A 68 7.55 0.37 -7.54
N SER A 69 8.36 -0.69 -7.58
CA SER A 69 8.21 -1.78 -8.55
C SER A 69 7.66 -3.07 -7.97
N HIS A 70 7.38 -3.13 -6.67
CA HIS A 70 6.81 -4.32 -6.03
C HIS A 70 6.08 -3.98 -4.72
N PRO A 71 4.99 -4.68 -4.35
CA PRO A 71 4.20 -4.34 -3.17
C PRO A 71 4.92 -4.51 -1.82
N ILE A 72 5.91 -5.39 -1.74
CA ILE A 72 6.74 -5.64 -0.52
C ILE A 72 8.21 -5.26 -0.70
N GLY A 73 8.62 -4.91 -1.93
CA GLY A 73 10.01 -4.65 -2.30
C GLY A 73 10.10 -3.48 -3.28
N PRO A 74 9.80 -2.24 -2.82
CA PRO A 74 9.59 -1.11 -3.73
C PRO A 74 10.80 -0.81 -4.62
N ALA A 75 12.03 -1.02 -4.12
CA ALA A 75 13.28 -0.83 -4.85
C ALA A 75 13.79 -2.07 -5.61
N SER A 76 13.01 -3.15 -5.73
CA SER A 76 13.48 -4.43 -6.31
C SER A 76 13.89 -4.38 -7.79
N HIS A 77 13.59 -3.28 -8.49
CA HIS A 77 14.03 -3.04 -9.87
C HIS A 77 15.44 -2.46 -9.97
N LEU A 78 16.01 -1.95 -8.87
CA LEU A 78 17.34 -1.34 -8.83
C LEU A 78 18.42 -2.38 -8.53
N ARG A 79 19.59 -2.24 -9.16
CA ARG A 79 20.76 -3.06 -8.84
C ARG A 79 21.49 -2.48 -7.63
N MET A 80 22.27 -3.31 -6.95
CA MET A 80 23.04 -2.88 -5.76
C MET A 80 23.97 -1.70 -6.07
N ASP A 81 24.61 -1.69 -7.24
CA ASP A 81 25.47 -0.57 -7.69
C ASP A 81 24.68 0.73 -7.86
N ASP A 82 23.45 0.64 -8.37
CA ASP A 82 22.59 1.79 -8.55
C ASP A 82 22.11 2.33 -7.20
N ILE A 83 21.70 1.43 -6.29
CA ILE A 83 21.28 1.79 -4.93
C ILE A 83 22.42 2.47 -4.19
N ALA A 84 23.63 1.91 -4.22
CA ALA A 84 24.80 2.47 -3.57
C ALA A 84 25.12 3.88 -4.09
N ARG A 85 25.05 4.09 -5.41
CA ARG A 85 25.23 5.40 -6.02
C ARG A 85 24.16 6.40 -5.58
N ILE A 86 22.88 6.01 -5.59
CA ILE A 86 21.75 6.85 -5.16
C ILE A 86 21.95 7.29 -3.71
N VAL A 87 22.21 6.34 -2.80
CA VAL A 87 22.42 6.61 -1.38
C VAL A 87 23.66 7.47 -1.16
N SER A 88 24.76 7.20 -1.88
CA SER A 88 26.00 7.96 -1.76
C SER A 88 25.82 9.43 -2.17
N MET A 89 25.07 9.67 -3.25
CA MET A 89 24.79 11.02 -3.74
C MET A 89 23.91 11.80 -2.78
N GLU A 90 22.81 11.20 -2.30
CA GLU A 90 21.86 11.88 -1.43
C GLU A 90 22.43 12.15 -0.03
N LEU A 91 23.20 11.21 0.53
CA LEU A 91 23.78 11.33 1.86
C LEU A 91 25.16 12.00 1.87
N GLU A 92 25.65 12.44 0.69
CA GLU A 92 26.97 13.07 0.51
C GLU A 92 28.12 12.27 1.15
N MET A 93 28.06 10.93 1.06
CA MET A 93 29.05 10.01 1.63
C MET A 93 29.33 8.83 0.70
N GLU A 94 30.49 8.20 0.81
CA GLU A 94 30.80 7.00 0.03
C GLU A 94 30.14 5.77 0.66
N VAL A 95 29.26 5.10 -0.10
CA VAL A 95 28.58 3.86 0.30
C VAL A 95 28.93 2.75 -0.67
N GLU A 96 29.59 1.71 -0.18
CA GLU A 96 29.89 0.51 -0.95
C GLU A 96 28.62 -0.22 -1.42
N PRO A 97 28.62 -0.86 -2.61
CA PRO A 97 27.51 -1.66 -3.13
C PRO A 97 27.37 -3.03 -2.43
N GLU A 98 27.49 -3.03 -1.10
CA GLU A 98 27.26 -4.16 -0.23
C GLU A 98 25.95 -3.96 0.57
N PRO A 99 25.08 -4.99 0.69
CA PRO A 99 23.84 -4.89 1.46
C PRO A 99 24.01 -4.32 2.87
N ARG A 100 25.10 -4.66 3.57
CA ARG A 100 25.34 -4.20 4.95
C ARG A 100 25.71 -2.71 5.00
N SER A 101 26.48 -2.24 4.03
CA SER A 101 26.89 -0.84 3.90
C SER A 101 25.67 0.06 3.66
N ILE A 102 24.86 -0.28 2.65
CA ILE A 102 23.61 0.42 2.31
C ILE A 102 22.64 0.44 3.50
N LEU A 103 22.44 -0.72 4.14
CA LEU A 103 21.57 -0.81 5.32
C LEU A 103 22.01 0.14 6.44
N ASN A 104 23.30 0.16 6.77
CA ASN A 104 23.81 1.00 7.85
C ASN A 104 23.66 2.48 7.52
N ALA A 105 23.97 2.89 6.28
CA ALA A 105 23.84 4.28 5.84
C ALA A 105 22.38 4.77 5.89
N VAL A 106 21.45 4.03 5.28
CA VAL A 106 20.03 4.40 5.28
C VAL A 106 19.44 4.35 6.70
N LYS A 107 19.82 3.36 7.51
CA LYS A 107 19.37 3.28 8.90
C LYS A 107 19.82 4.49 9.72
N ALA A 108 21.08 4.93 9.55
CA ALA A 108 21.59 6.09 10.26
C ALA A 108 20.82 7.36 9.88
N ASP A 109 20.63 7.59 8.57
CA ASP A 109 19.83 8.71 8.04
C ASP A 109 18.39 8.73 8.59
N VAL A 110 17.71 7.57 8.56
CA VAL A 110 16.33 7.48 9.07
C VAL A 110 16.28 7.75 10.57
N LEU A 111 17.17 7.17 11.37
CA LEU A 111 17.17 7.37 12.82
C LEU A 111 17.44 8.83 13.20
N GLU A 112 18.42 9.47 12.55
CA GLU A 112 18.74 10.89 12.80
C GLU A 112 17.55 11.80 12.48
N LYS A 113 16.92 11.64 11.31
CA LYS A 113 15.78 12.48 10.92
C LYS A 113 14.53 12.18 11.76
N LEU A 114 14.34 10.93 12.19
CA LEU A 114 13.22 10.52 13.02
C LEU A 114 13.19 11.23 14.38
N GLU A 115 14.35 11.59 14.96
CA GLU A 115 14.45 12.34 16.22
C GLU A 115 13.73 13.70 16.17
N THR A 116 13.59 14.28 14.97
CA THR A 116 12.93 15.57 14.76
C THR A 116 11.43 15.46 14.46
N CYS A 117 10.92 14.24 14.27
CA CYS A 117 9.53 14.00 13.90
C CYS A 117 8.67 13.80 15.16
N ARG A 118 7.50 14.45 15.21
CA ARG A 118 6.52 14.25 16.29
C ARG A 118 5.29 13.44 15.87
N VAL A 119 5.09 13.30 14.57
CA VAL A 119 3.96 12.56 13.99
C VAL A 119 4.46 11.39 13.18
N GLY A 120 3.92 10.21 13.49
CA GLY A 120 4.15 8.99 12.75
C GLY A 120 2.92 8.55 11.97
N ILE A 121 3.09 8.29 10.68
CA ILE A 121 2.03 7.85 9.77
C ILE A 121 2.29 6.40 9.37
N THR A 122 1.29 5.54 9.53
CA THR A 122 1.39 4.11 9.19
C THR A 122 0.16 3.64 8.42
N GLY A 123 0.25 2.46 7.83
CA GLY A 123 -0.90 1.74 7.29
C GLY A 123 -1.53 0.78 8.31
N ALA A 124 -2.45 -0.06 7.84
CA ALA A 124 -2.93 -1.23 8.56
C ALA A 124 -2.97 -2.45 7.64
N ASN A 125 -2.62 -3.62 8.17
CA ASN A 125 -2.80 -4.89 7.46
C ASN A 125 -4.23 -5.42 7.69
N SER A 126 -4.74 -5.28 8.92
CA SER A 126 -6.11 -5.61 9.31
C SER A 126 -6.56 -4.80 10.52
N ILE A 127 -7.87 -4.58 10.66
CA ILE A 127 -8.47 -3.83 11.76
C ILE A 127 -9.60 -4.67 12.36
N ALA A 128 -9.49 -5.00 13.65
CA ALA A 128 -10.50 -5.71 14.41
C ALA A 128 -11.60 -4.72 14.85
N ALA A 129 -12.78 -4.85 14.26
CA ALA A 129 -13.88 -3.90 14.44
C ALA A 129 -14.51 -3.98 15.84
N GLU A 130 -14.66 -5.18 16.41
CA GLU A 130 -15.23 -5.37 17.76
C GLU A 130 -14.29 -4.82 18.84
N ASP A 131 -12.97 -5.02 18.66
CA ASP A 131 -11.95 -4.64 19.64
C ASP A 131 -11.45 -3.20 19.49
N GLY A 132 -11.72 -2.56 18.35
CA GLY A 132 -11.15 -1.25 18.01
C GLY A 132 -9.61 -1.30 17.91
N ALA A 133 -9.06 -2.40 17.41
CA ALA A 133 -7.63 -2.66 17.40
C ALA A 133 -7.09 -2.76 15.96
N VAL A 134 -5.99 -2.06 15.71
CA VAL A 134 -5.25 -2.11 14.44
C VAL A 134 -4.10 -3.08 14.56
N VAL A 135 -3.98 -4.00 13.60
CA VAL A 135 -2.86 -4.94 13.50
C VAL A 135 -1.99 -4.55 12.30
N THR A 136 -0.70 -4.36 12.57
CA THR A 136 0.34 -4.11 11.56
C THR A 136 1.45 -5.15 11.66
N VAL A 137 2.02 -5.52 10.52
CA VAL A 137 3.18 -6.41 10.46
C VAL A 137 4.33 -5.74 9.70
N HIS A 138 5.56 -6.02 10.12
CA HIS A 138 6.77 -5.49 9.47
C HIS A 138 8.00 -6.32 9.83
N ASN A 139 9.09 -6.09 9.09
CA ASN A 139 10.34 -6.82 9.26
C ASN A 139 11.53 -5.95 9.72
N GLU A 140 11.38 -4.62 9.73
CA GLU A 140 12.50 -3.69 9.93
C GLU A 140 12.51 -3.03 11.32
N GLY A 141 11.51 -3.28 12.17
CA GLY A 141 11.37 -2.55 13.45
C GLY A 141 10.86 -1.11 13.32
N ASN A 142 10.95 -0.50 12.12
CA ASN A 142 10.58 0.88 11.81
C ASN A 142 9.15 1.27 12.22
N ILE A 143 8.12 0.44 11.96
CA ILE A 143 6.74 0.75 12.34
C ILE A 143 6.62 0.94 13.86
N THR A 144 7.33 0.14 14.65
CA THR A 144 7.34 0.29 16.11
C THR A 144 7.84 1.67 16.50
N LEU A 145 8.94 2.15 15.91
CA LEU A 145 9.47 3.49 16.18
C LEU A 145 8.49 4.58 15.74
N VAL A 146 7.95 4.49 14.52
CA VAL A 146 7.00 5.48 13.96
C VAL A 146 5.71 5.53 14.78
N SER A 147 5.19 4.38 15.21
CA SER A 147 3.95 4.29 15.99
C SER A 147 4.08 4.84 17.42
N MET A 148 5.31 5.05 17.91
CA MET A 148 5.61 5.52 19.27
C MET A 148 5.78 7.04 19.36
N LEU A 149 5.74 7.77 18.23
CA LEU A 149 5.78 9.23 18.20
C LEU A 149 4.55 9.86 18.88
N ASP A 150 4.63 11.14 19.25
CA ASP A 150 3.60 11.85 20.04
C ASP A 150 2.17 11.68 19.48
N THR A 151 2.05 11.72 18.16
CA THR A 151 0.81 11.43 17.42
C THR A 151 1.04 10.30 16.42
N HIS A 152 0.19 9.27 16.49
CA HIS A 152 0.18 8.15 15.55
C HIS A 152 -1.06 8.21 14.65
N VAL A 153 -0.83 8.44 13.36
CA VAL A 153 -1.86 8.43 12.31
C VAL A 153 -1.82 7.10 11.57
N ILE A 154 -2.98 6.45 11.46
CA ILE A 154 -3.16 5.17 10.78
C ILE A 154 -4.10 5.40 9.61
N ILE A 155 -3.68 5.07 8.39
CA ILE A 155 -4.51 5.21 7.19
C ILE A 155 -4.79 3.83 6.62
N ALA A 156 -6.06 3.45 6.54
CA ALA A 156 -6.46 2.13 6.08
C ALA A 156 -7.74 2.21 5.26
N GLY A 157 -7.87 1.33 4.26
CA GLY A 157 -9.13 1.18 3.56
C GLY A 157 -10.16 0.46 4.42
N ILE A 158 -11.45 0.75 4.20
CA ILE A 158 -12.55 0.04 4.89
C ILE A 158 -12.57 -1.47 4.59
N ASP A 159 -11.88 -1.91 3.54
CA ASP A 159 -11.68 -3.33 3.19
C ASP A 159 -10.77 -4.08 4.16
N LYS A 160 -10.11 -3.39 5.11
CA LYS A 160 -9.23 -3.99 6.11
C LYS A 160 -9.95 -4.43 7.38
N LEU A 161 -11.25 -4.17 7.50
CA LEU A 161 -12.04 -4.52 8.67
C LEU A 161 -12.32 -6.03 8.71
N VAL A 162 -12.03 -6.62 9.87
CA VAL A 162 -12.43 -7.97 10.27
C VAL A 162 -13.13 -7.90 11.62
N ARG A 163 -13.71 -9.00 12.09
CA ARG A 163 -14.56 -8.94 13.28
C ARG A 163 -13.75 -8.76 14.56
N SER A 164 -12.78 -9.64 14.81
CA SER A 164 -12.01 -9.66 16.07
C SER A 164 -10.48 -9.67 15.85
N VAL A 165 -9.71 -9.44 16.93
CA VAL A 165 -8.24 -9.50 16.92
C VAL A 165 -7.73 -10.87 16.47
N GLU A 166 -8.39 -11.97 16.83
CA GLU A 166 -8.00 -13.32 16.39
C GLU A 166 -8.11 -13.48 14.88
N GLU A 167 -9.17 -12.94 14.28
CA GLU A 167 -9.34 -12.91 12.82
C GLU A 167 -8.29 -12.01 12.17
N ALA A 168 -8.01 -10.84 12.76
CA ALA A 168 -6.98 -9.92 12.30
C ALA A 168 -5.60 -10.59 12.28
N VAL A 169 -5.23 -11.26 13.38
CA VAL A 169 -3.98 -12.04 13.49
C VAL A 169 -3.96 -13.18 12.46
N SER A 170 -5.09 -13.84 12.21
CA SER A 170 -5.18 -14.89 11.19
C SER A 170 -4.94 -14.36 9.79
N VAL A 171 -5.52 -13.21 9.44
CA VAL A 171 -5.31 -12.53 8.15
C VAL A 171 -3.84 -12.19 7.95
N VAL A 172 -3.18 -11.57 8.92
CA VAL A 172 -1.77 -11.17 8.75
C VAL A 172 -0.80 -12.35 8.74
N LYS A 173 -1.13 -13.46 9.44
CA LYS A 173 -0.36 -14.71 9.33
C LYS A 173 -0.47 -15.32 7.94
N LEU A 174 -1.69 -15.38 7.39
CA LEU A 174 -1.91 -15.85 6.03
C LEU A 174 -1.20 -14.95 5.02
N GLU A 175 -1.27 -13.62 5.21
CA GLU A 175 -0.53 -12.65 4.40
C GLU A 175 0.98 -12.94 4.42
N THR A 176 1.55 -13.16 5.61
CA THR A 176 2.99 -13.40 5.80
C THR A 176 3.47 -14.66 5.08
N ILE A 177 2.71 -15.77 5.20
CA ILE A 177 3.04 -17.04 4.55
C ILE A 177 3.12 -16.85 3.04
N TYR A 178 2.12 -16.20 2.45
CA TYR A 178 2.05 -16.02 1.00
C TYR A 178 2.93 -14.88 0.47
N ALA A 179 3.33 -13.93 1.32
CA ALA A 179 4.22 -12.85 0.94
C ALA A 179 5.71 -13.22 1.01
N THR A 180 6.11 -13.99 2.02
CA THR A 180 7.53 -14.21 2.35
C THR A 180 7.91 -15.67 2.57
N GLY A 181 6.94 -16.59 2.55
CA GLY A 181 7.16 -18.00 2.90
C GLY A 181 7.45 -18.23 4.38
N LYS A 182 7.22 -17.23 5.25
CA LYS A 182 7.45 -17.34 6.70
C LYS A 182 6.14 -17.57 7.44
N TRP A 183 6.22 -18.30 8.56
CA TRP A 183 5.05 -18.58 9.41
C TRP A 183 4.56 -17.36 10.20
N VAL A 184 5.48 -16.46 10.56
CA VAL A 184 5.22 -15.23 11.32
C VAL A 184 6.17 -14.12 10.85
N PRO A 185 5.74 -12.85 10.90
CA PRO A 185 6.60 -11.71 10.58
C PRO A 185 7.64 -11.49 11.71
N ALA A 186 8.66 -10.68 11.47
CA ALA A 186 9.61 -10.34 12.54
C ALA A 186 8.95 -9.51 13.65
N TYR A 187 8.00 -8.65 13.29
CA TYR A 187 7.24 -7.81 14.21
C TYR A 187 5.74 -7.81 13.86
N MET A 188 4.91 -7.80 14.89
CA MET A 188 3.47 -7.63 14.82
C MET A 188 3.04 -6.68 15.93
N ASN A 189 2.51 -5.51 15.57
CA ASN A 189 2.05 -4.53 16.54
C ASN A 189 0.52 -4.52 16.56
N VAL A 190 -0.06 -4.47 17.77
CA VAL A 190 -1.50 -4.31 17.99
C VAL A 190 -1.72 -3.00 18.73
N VAL A 191 -2.42 -2.06 18.09
CA VAL A 191 -2.69 -0.72 18.63
C VAL A 191 -4.19 -0.52 18.81
N SER A 192 -4.66 -0.46 20.06
CA SER A 192 -6.07 -0.26 20.42
C SER A 192 -6.34 1.07 21.13
N SER A 193 -5.29 1.81 21.51
CA SER A 193 -5.42 3.08 22.23
C SER A 193 -4.13 3.89 22.20
N PRO A 194 -4.20 5.20 22.50
CA PRO A 194 -3.04 5.95 22.95
C PRO A 194 -2.36 5.29 24.14
N SER A 195 -1.05 5.48 24.26
CA SER A 195 -0.28 5.05 25.43
C SER A 195 -0.88 5.70 26.67
N LYS A 196 -1.15 4.91 27.71
CA LYS A 196 -1.71 5.39 28.97
C LYS A 196 -1.22 4.58 30.16
N THR A 197 -1.13 5.23 31.30
CA THR A 197 -0.84 4.64 32.61
C THR A 197 -1.82 5.18 33.64
N ALA A 198 -1.82 4.61 34.84
CA ALA A 198 -2.51 5.17 35.99
C ALA A 198 -1.48 5.43 37.09
N ASP A 199 -1.59 6.56 37.78
CA ASP A 199 -0.80 6.80 38.99
C ASP A 199 -1.35 6.00 40.19
N ILE A 200 -0.73 6.16 41.36
CA ILE A 200 -1.13 5.47 42.60
C ILE A 200 -2.57 5.86 43.01
N GLU A 201 -3.04 7.03 42.59
CA GLU A 201 -4.39 7.56 42.83
C GLU A 201 -5.40 7.17 41.73
N GLN A 202 -5.01 6.31 40.77
CA GLN A 202 -5.82 5.85 39.64
C GLN A 202 -6.20 6.95 38.61
N ILE A 203 -5.47 8.07 38.59
CA ILE A 203 -5.60 9.11 37.58
C ILE A 203 -4.95 8.63 36.29
N HIS A 204 -5.75 8.58 35.21
CA HIS A 204 -5.27 8.14 33.91
C HIS A 204 -4.44 9.24 33.22
N LEU A 205 -3.17 8.95 32.99
CA LEU A 205 -2.24 9.80 32.25
C LEU A 205 -1.97 9.19 30.88
N ARG A 206 -1.94 10.02 29.83
CA ARG A 206 -1.61 9.58 28.46
C ARG A 206 -0.17 9.95 28.10
N GLY A 207 0.40 9.20 27.16
CA GLY A 207 1.73 9.45 26.62
C GLY A 207 2.85 9.03 27.56
N MET A 208 2.77 7.84 28.20
CA MET A 208 3.86 7.39 29.09
C MET A 208 5.11 7.01 28.29
N TYR A 209 4.96 6.16 27.28
CA TYR A 209 6.07 5.76 26.40
C TYR A 209 5.75 5.92 24.92
N GLY A 210 4.46 5.84 24.54
CA GLY A 210 4.02 5.91 23.16
C GLY A 210 3.07 7.10 22.92
N PRO A 211 2.26 7.04 21.86
CA PRO A 211 1.50 8.19 21.39
C PRO A 211 0.50 8.66 22.45
N SER A 212 0.46 9.97 22.67
CA SER A 212 -0.60 10.62 23.46
C SER A 212 -1.91 10.73 22.67
N ARG A 213 -1.81 10.68 21.34
CA ARG A 213 -2.91 10.78 20.39
C ARG A 213 -2.78 9.73 19.29
N VAL A 214 -3.85 9.00 19.02
CA VAL A 214 -3.94 8.00 17.94
C VAL A 214 -5.17 8.28 17.10
N VAL A 215 -4.97 8.46 15.79
CA VAL A 215 -6.01 8.79 14.81
C VAL A 215 -6.05 7.72 13.73
N VAL A 216 -7.23 7.15 13.46
CA VAL A 216 -7.47 6.22 12.36
C VAL A 216 -8.29 6.91 11.29
N ILE A 217 -7.76 6.96 10.07
CA ILE A 217 -8.45 7.42 8.88
C ILE A 217 -8.89 6.20 8.08
N LEU A 218 -10.19 5.93 8.09
CA LEU A 218 -10.82 4.88 7.30
C LEU A 218 -11.23 5.43 5.94
N LEU A 219 -10.56 4.95 4.90
CA LEU A 219 -10.72 5.40 3.53
C LEU A 219 -11.72 4.51 2.77
N ASP A 220 -12.75 5.12 2.21
CA ASP A 220 -13.64 4.46 1.24
C ASP A 220 -13.00 4.44 -0.15
N ASN A 221 -12.89 5.60 -0.81
CA ASN A 221 -12.24 5.78 -2.12
C ASN A 221 -12.70 4.71 -3.14
N GLY A 222 -14.02 4.51 -3.22
CA GLY A 222 -14.67 3.56 -4.13
C GLY A 222 -14.93 2.15 -3.58
N ARG A 223 -14.46 1.81 -2.37
CA ARG A 223 -14.63 0.48 -1.78
C ARG A 223 -16.10 0.14 -1.48
N ARG A 224 -16.92 1.09 -1.01
CA ARG A 224 -18.38 0.89 -0.82
C ARG A 224 -19.08 0.62 -2.15
N LYS A 225 -18.64 1.25 -3.25
CA LYS A 225 -19.15 0.98 -4.59
C LYS A 225 -18.79 -0.45 -5.02
N ALA A 226 -17.52 -0.83 -4.87
CA ALA A 226 -17.06 -2.19 -5.14
C ALA A 226 -17.84 -3.25 -4.32
N LEU A 227 -18.08 -2.96 -3.03
CA LEU A 227 -18.87 -3.83 -2.15
C LEU A 227 -20.32 -3.97 -2.61
N LYS A 228 -20.97 -2.87 -3.01
CA LYS A 228 -22.34 -2.90 -3.57
C LYS A 228 -22.43 -3.69 -4.87
N GLU A 229 -21.37 -3.66 -5.68
CA GLU A 229 -21.26 -4.47 -6.90
C GLU A 229 -20.88 -5.95 -6.62
N GLY A 230 -20.76 -6.34 -5.34
CA GLY A 230 -20.41 -7.71 -4.95
C GLY A 230 -18.97 -8.08 -5.29
N SER A 231 -18.08 -7.11 -5.37
CA SER A 231 -16.71 -7.32 -5.80
C SER A 231 -15.85 -8.01 -4.74
N GLU A 232 -15.36 -9.20 -5.07
CA GLU A 232 -14.45 -9.99 -4.24
C GLU A 232 -13.03 -9.36 -4.16
N CYS A 233 -12.71 -8.36 -4.99
CA CYS A 233 -11.38 -7.74 -4.97
C CYS A 233 -11.01 -7.10 -3.62
N LEU A 234 -12.01 -6.80 -2.78
CA LEU A 234 -11.85 -6.24 -1.44
C LEU A 234 -11.41 -7.29 -0.40
N LEU A 235 -11.52 -8.58 -0.70
CA LEU A 235 -10.98 -9.65 0.16
C LEU A 235 -9.44 -9.69 0.16
N CYS A 236 -8.80 -8.87 -0.67
CA CYS A 236 -7.36 -8.90 -0.86
C CYS A 236 -6.59 -8.54 0.42
N ILE A 237 -5.85 -9.52 0.93
CA ILE A 237 -4.97 -9.35 2.10
C ILE A 237 -3.63 -8.68 1.76
N GLY A 238 -3.34 -8.41 0.48
CA GLY A 238 -2.13 -7.69 0.08
C GLY A 238 -0.83 -8.52 0.04
N CYS A 239 -0.93 -9.86 0.07
CA CYS A 239 0.25 -10.75 0.13
C CYS A 239 1.14 -10.74 -1.12
N GLY A 240 0.64 -10.30 -2.28
CA GLY A 240 1.43 -10.20 -3.51
C GLY A 240 1.71 -11.52 -4.24
N SER A 241 1.23 -12.67 -3.75
CA SER A 241 1.41 -13.98 -4.43
C SER A 241 0.98 -13.96 -5.90
N CYS A 242 -0.18 -13.35 -6.18
CA CYS A 242 -0.71 -13.23 -7.54
C CYS A 242 0.17 -12.38 -8.48
N VAL A 243 0.94 -11.44 -7.93
CA VAL A 243 1.88 -10.59 -8.65
C VAL A 243 3.17 -11.37 -8.94
N ALA A 244 3.69 -12.08 -7.93
CA ALA A 244 4.90 -12.89 -8.05
C ALA A 244 4.81 -13.97 -9.12
N THR A 245 3.64 -14.61 -9.29
CA THR A 245 3.43 -15.63 -10.33
C THR A 245 3.07 -15.05 -11.71
N CYS A 246 2.80 -13.75 -11.83
CA CYS A 246 2.18 -13.20 -13.03
C CYS A 246 3.21 -13.00 -14.16
N PRO A 247 3.05 -13.66 -15.33
CA PRO A 247 4.02 -13.54 -16.42
C PRO A 247 3.99 -12.17 -17.10
N VAL A 248 2.88 -11.44 -17.00
CA VAL A 248 2.76 -10.07 -17.52
C VAL A 248 3.50 -9.11 -16.60
N TYR A 249 3.31 -9.26 -15.29
CA TYR A 249 3.96 -8.41 -14.30
C TYR A 249 5.48 -8.60 -14.29
N SER A 250 5.99 -9.82 -14.48
CA SER A 250 7.44 -10.08 -14.54
C SER A 250 8.15 -9.34 -15.68
N VAL A 251 7.39 -8.89 -16.70
CA VAL A 251 7.92 -8.12 -17.83
C VAL A 251 7.62 -6.63 -17.70
N LEU A 252 6.39 -6.27 -17.37
CA LEU A 252 5.93 -4.87 -17.34
C LEU A 252 6.12 -4.16 -16.00
N GLY A 253 6.34 -4.91 -14.92
CA GLY A 253 6.48 -4.37 -13.58
C GLY A 253 5.29 -3.48 -13.19
N ASN A 254 5.62 -2.27 -12.72
CA ASN A 254 4.66 -1.30 -12.23
C ASN A 254 3.76 -0.65 -13.29
N GLU A 255 4.01 -0.88 -14.58
CA GLU A 255 3.08 -0.47 -15.66
C GLU A 255 1.80 -1.31 -15.66
N PHE A 256 1.84 -2.52 -15.09
CA PHE A 256 0.66 -3.37 -14.94
C PHE A 256 0.06 -3.21 -13.54
N GLY A 257 -0.79 -2.20 -13.39
CA GLY A 257 -1.37 -1.81 -12.11
C GLY A 257 -1.79 -0.35 -12.10
N TYR A 258 -2.14 0.13 -10.92
CA TYR A 258 -2.52 1.52 -10.69
C TYR A 258 -1.97 2.02 -9.35
N ARG A 259 -1.10 3.04 -9.41
CA ARG A 259 -0.40 3.60 -8.24
C ARG A 259 0.29 2.49 -7.43
N ARG A 260 -0.07 2.32 -6.16
CA ARG A 260 0.46 1.28 -5.26
C ARG A 260 -0.28 -0.06 -5.32
N HIS A 261 -1.29 -0.19 -6.17
CA HIS A 261 -2.01 -1.44 -6.40
C HIS A 261 -1.53 -2.09 -7.70
N LEU A 262 -0.73 -3.13 -7.58
CA LEU A 262 -0.06 -3.76 -8.71
C LEU A 262 -0.76 -5.05 -9.17
N GLY A 263 -0.44 -5.47 -10.39
CA GLY A 263 -1.00 -6.66 -11.02
C GLY A 263 -2.49 -6.54 -11.35
N GLY A 264 -3.08 -7.67 -11.78
CA GLY A 264 -4.46 -7.71 -12.24
C GLY A 264 -5.49 -7.22 -11.22
N LYS A 265 -5.26 -7.48 -9.92
CA LYS A 265 -6.13 -6.95 -8.86
C LYS A 265 -6.09 -5.43 -8.81
N GLY A 266 -4.91 -4.83 -8.98
CA GLY A 266 -4.75 -3.37 -8.99
C GLY A 266 -5.41 -2.72 -10.19
N VAL A 267 -5.24 -3.32 -11.38
CA VAL A 267 -5.95 -2.92 -12.60
C VAL A 267 -7.45 -2.98 -12.43
N PHE A 268 -7.97 -4.04 -11.82
CA PHE A 268 -9.40 -4.16 -11.57
C PHE A 268 -9.89 -3.14 -10.53
N LEU A 269 -9.14 -2.93 -9.45
CA LEU A 269 -9.52 -1.99 -8.39
C LEU A 269 -9.54 -0.53 -8.87
N SER A 270 -8.68 -0.15 -9.84
CA SER A 270 -8.58 1.23 -10.30
C SER A 270 -9.88 1.79 -10.88
N GLN A 271 -10.76 0.92 -11.40
CA GLN A 271 -12.09 1.31 -11.89
C GLN A 271 -13.01 1.89 -10.80
N PHE A 272 -12.69 1.63 -9.53
CA PHE A 272 -13.43 2.12 -8.37
C PHE A 272 -12.75 3.32 -7.70
N ILE A 273 -11.42 3.38 -7.72
CA ILE A 273 -10.62 4.42 -7.04
C ILE A 273 -10.74 5.77 -7.74
N GLU A 274 -10.68 5.80 -9.07
CA GLU A 274 -10.65 7.05 -9.83
C GLU A 274 -11.86 7.11 -10.77
N ASP A 275 -11.76 6.47 -11.93
CA ASP A 275 -12.89 6.30 -12.83
C ASP A 275 -12.89 4.93 -13.50
N GLU A 276 -14.02 4.55 -14.06
CA GLU A 276 -14.20 3.21 -14.63
C GLU A 276 -13.26 2.93 -15.83
N SER A 277 -12.84 3.97 -16.55
CA SER A 277 -11.99 3.86 -17.73
C SER A 277 -10.51 3.75 -17.40
N VAL A 278 -10.07 4.20 -16.22
CA VAL A 278 -8.68 4.15 -15.76
C VAL A 278 -8.09 2.75 -15.86
N CYS A 279 -8.89 1.72 -15.59
CA CYS A 279 -8.44 0.33 -15.71
C CYS A 279 -7.91 -0.01 -17.12
N TYR A 280 -8.42 0.61 -18.19
CA TYR A 280 -7.91 0.46 -19.55
C TYR A 280 -6.43 0.84 -19.63
N ASN A 281 -6.09 2.04 -19.17
CA ASN A 281 -4.72 2.56 -19.17
C ASN A 281 -3.84 1.93 -18.08
N SER A 282 -4.43 1.36 -17.03
CA SER A 282 -3.72 0.54 -16.04
C SER A 282 -3.27 -0.83 -16.56
N GLY A 283 -3.56 -1.16 -17.83
CA GLY A 283 -3.14 -2.42 -18.44
C GLY A 283 -4.19 -3.52 -18.45
N LEU A 284 -5.49 -3.20 -18.41
CA LEU A 284 -6.57 -4.19 -18.51
C LEU A 284 -6.40 -5.16 -19.66
N PHE A 285 -5.93 -4.68 -20.82
CA PHE A 285 -5.71 -5.51 -22.00
C PHE A 285 -4.31 -6.15 -22.09
N TYR A 286 -3.42 -5.88 -21.14
CA TYR A 286 -2.11 -6.56 -21.06
C TYR A 286 -2.22 -7.96 -20.45
N CYS A 287 -3.20 -8.18 -19.58
CA CYS A 287 -3.43 -9.49 -18.96
C CYS A 287 -3.66 -10.60 -20.00
N THR A 288 -2.96 -11.72 -19.90
CA THR A 288 -3.15 -12.88 -20.80
C THR A 288 -4.35 -13.75 -20.42
N LEU A 289 -5.06 -13.42 -19.32
CA LEU A 289 -6.14 -14.22 -18.73
C LEU A 289 -5.73 -15.67 -18.39
N CYS A 290 -4.44 -15.92 -18.14
CA CYS A 290 -3.92 -17.27 -17.85
C CYS A 290 -4.43 -17.91 -16.55
N GLY A 291 -5.04 -17.15 -15.64
CA GLY A 291 -5.67 -17.68 -14.42
C GLY A 291 -4.72 -18.01 -13.26
N LEU A 292 -3.40 -17.88 -13.42
CA LEU A 292 -2.43 -18.17 -12.33
C LEU A 292 -2.71 -17.36 -11.06
N CYS A 293 -3.08 -16.09 -11.21
CA CYS A 293 -3.44 -15.23 -10.08
C CYS A 293 -4.62 -15.74 -9.24
N THR A 294 -5.53 -16.51 -9.86
CA THR A 294 -6.68 -17.13 -9.21
C THR A 294 -6.29 -18.41 -8.50
N VAL A 295 -5.45 -19.24 -9.13
CA VAL A 295 -4.91 -20.47 -8.53
C VAL A 295 -4.08 -20.17 -7.29
N GLU A 296 -3.25 -19.12 -7.34
CA GLU A 296 -2.36 -18.75 -6.24
C GLU A 296 -3.00 -17.90 -5.14
N CYS A 297 -4.28 -17.52 -5.28
CA CYS A 297 -4.93 -16.61 -4.34
C CYS A 297 -5.34 -17.35 -3.05
N PRO A 298 -4.77 -17.03 -1.88
CA PRO A 298 -5.12 -17.72 -0.63
C PRO A 298 -6.54 -17.43 -0.12
N VAL A 299 -7.19 -16.40 -0.67
CA VAL A 299 -8.53 -15.95 -0.32
C VAL A 299 -9.52 -16.11 -1.47
N GLY A 300 -9.15 -16.87 -2.50
CA GLY A 300 -10.08 -17.33 -3.54
C GLY A 300 -10.54 -16.27 -4.55
N ILE A 301 -9.83 -15.13 -4.70
CA ILE A 301 -10.23 -14.08 -5.64
C ILE A 301 -9.98 -14.52 -7.08
N GLU A 302 -11.04 -14.65 -7.88
CA GLU A 302 -10.97 -14.98 -9.30
C GLU A 302 -10.57 -13.79 -10.19
N THR A 303 -9.36 -13.29 -10.02
CA THR A 303 -8.90 -12.04 -10.63
C THR A 303 -8.96 -12.06 -12.16
N ASN A 304 -8.68 -13.20 -12.81
CA ASN A 304 -8.80 -13.32 -14.27
C ASN A 304 -10.25 -13.14 -14.74
N ASN A 305 -11.22 -13.74 -14.03
CA ASN A 305 -12.65 -13.61 -14.34
C ASN A 305 -13.14 -12.18 -14.11
N LEU A 306 -12.66 -11.52 -13.05
CA LEU A 306 -12.93 -10.11 -12.78
C LEU A 306 -12.46 -9.21 -13.95
N LEU A 307 -11.22 -9.42 -14.43
CA LEU A 307 -10.68 -8.66 -15.56
C LEU A 307 -11.43 -8.95 -16.87
N GLU A 308 -11.79 -10.19 -17.15
CA GLU A 308 -12.56 -10.56 -18.34
C GLU A 308 -13.94 -9.89 -18.36
N LYS A 309 -14.64 -9.90 -17.21
CA LYS A 309 -15.93 -9.20 -17.05
C LYS A 309 -15.77 -7.69 -17.28
N THR A 310 -14.71 -7.08 -16.74
CA THR A 310 -14.41 -5.65 -16.98
C THR A 310 -14.12 -5.37 -18.45
N ARG A 311 -13.37 -6.22 -19.15
CA ARG A 311 -13.16 -6.10 -20.61
C ARG A 311 -14.49 -6.12 -21.36
N ALA A 312 -15.36 -7.07 -21.06
CA ALA A 312 -16.68 -7.16 -21.70
C ALA A 312 -17.54 -5.90 -21.44
N LYS A 313 -17.47 -5.35 -20.22
CA LYS A 313 -18.16 -4.11 -19.84
C LYS A 313 -17.64 -2.90 -20.63
N LEU A 314 -16.32 -2.73 -20.74
CA LEU A 314 -15.71 -1.63 -21.49
C LEU A 314 -15.97 -1.73 -23.00
N VAL A 315 -15.91 -2.93 -23.57
CA VAL A 315 -16.21 -3.15 -24.99
C VAL A 315 -17.64 -2.72 -25.33
N LYS A 316 -18.62 -3.00 -24.46
CA LYS A 316 -20.02 -2.54 -24.64
C LYS A 316 -20.14 -1.00 -24.63
N LYS A 317 -19.19 -0.31 -23.98
CA LYS A 317 -19.10 1.16 -23.95
C LYS A 317 -18.24 1.75 -25.08
N GLY A 318 -17.77 0.92 -26.01
CA GLY A 318 -16.93 1.35 -27.12
C GLY A 318 -15.43 1.48 -26.80
N ILE A 319 -15.01 1.13 -25.58
CA ILE A 319 -13.59 1.17 -25.16
C ILE A 319 -12.99 -0.21 -25.42
N SER A 320 -12.16 -0.32 -26.46
CA SER A 320 -11.49 -1.57 -26.84
C SER A 320 -10.26 -1.32 -27.71
N ASN A 321 -9.37 -2.30 -27.78
CA ASN A 321 -8.23 -2.24 -28.71
C ASN A 321 -8.71 -2.29 -30.16
N ARG A 322 -8.24 -1.35 -30.99
CA ARG A 322 -8.56 -1.30 -32.44
C ARG A 322 -8.37 -2.64 -33.14
N LYS A 323 -7.28 -3.36 -32.85
CA LYS A 323 -6.97 -4.68 -33.42
C LYS A 323 -8.01 -5.75 -33.08
N HIS A 324 -8.61 -5.71 -31.89
CA HIS A 324 -9.71 -6.62 -31.54
C HIS A 324 -10.96 -6.31 -32.38
N GLY A 325 -11.21 -5.04 -32.70
CA GLY A 325 -12.27 -4.63 -33.62
C GLY A 325 -12.08 -5.18 -35.04
N GLU A 326 -10.85 -5.08 -35.57
CA GLU A 326 -10.48 -5.64 -36.88
C GLU A 326 -10.70 -7.17 -36.92
N ILE A 327 -10.28 -7.89 -35.88
CA ILE A 327 -10.50 -9.34 -35.75
C ILE A 327 -12.00 -9.68 -35.71
N LYS A 328 -12.79 -8.96 -34.92
CA LYS A 328 -14.25 -9.13 -34.84
C LYS A 328 -14.91 -8.95 -36.22
N ASP A 329 -14.48 -7.93 -36.96
CA ASP A 329 -15.05 -7.64 -38.28
C ASP A 329 -14.63 -8.69 -39.33
N ASN A 330 -13.40 -9.23 -39.25
CA ASN A 330 -12.96 -10.36 -40.06
C ASN A 330 -13.81 -11.60 -39.80
N ILE A 331 -14.06 -11.95 -38.52
CA ILE A 331 -14.90 -13.09 -38.14
C ILE A 331 -16.31 -12.93 -38.75
N LYS A 332 -16.90 -11.74 -38.66
CA LYS A 332 -18.23 -11.47 -39.23
C LYS A 332 -18.27 -11.58 -40.75
N LYS A 333 -17.22 -11.15 -41.44
CA LYS A 333 -17.18 -11.12 -42.92
C LYS A 333 -16.74 -12.45 -43.52
N ARG A 334 -15.80 -13.16 -42.89
CA ARG A 334 -15.08 -14.30 -43.45
C ARG A 334 -15.27 -15.60 -42.65
N GLY A 335 -15.88 -15.55 -41.47
CA GLY A 335 -15.95 -16.70 -40.55
C GLY A 335 -14.62 -17.04 -39.88
N SER A 336 -13.59 -16.21 -40.05
CA SER A 336 -12.21 -16.41 -39.57
C SER A 336 -11.66 -15.10 -38.99
N PRO A 337 -10.84 -15.15 -37.92
CA PRO A 337 -10.14 -13.97 -37.41
C PRO A 337 -9.05 -13.45 -38.37
N PHE A 338 -8.60 -14.30 -39.30
CA PHE A 338 -7.67 -14.01 -40.38
C PHE A 338 -8.42 -13.78 -41.71
#